data_AF-A0A0D2SH19-F1
#
_entry.id   AF-A0A0D2SH19-F1
#
_cell.length_a   1.000
_cell.length_b   1.000
_cell.length_c   1.000
_cell.angle_alpha   90.00
_cell.angle_beta   90.00
_cell.angle_gamma   90.00
#
_symmetry.space_group_name_H-M   'P 1'
#
loop_
_entity.id
_entity.type
_entity.pdbx_description
1 polymer ?
#
loop_
_entity_poly.entity_id
_entity_poly.type
_entity_poly.pdbx_seq_one_letter_code
_entity_poly.pdbx_strand_id
1 'polypeptide(L)'
;MADPALHHQIQPIKEIAIDYTPEACTHCPVSNSITLTFDHRGGARWRSTTRFLYGTFTSLIQCPKGNTSGLNFNIYLSSLEGDKSQDEIDFEFLGKDKTIVQTNYYTTGTGNREQIHDLGFDCSDGFHEYTIKWNPDSIEWVIDGKVVRKAEKKEGYSGACLHCCRVFL
;
A
#
# COMPACT_ATOMS: atom_id res chain seq x y z
N MET A 1 22.07 6.89 28.97
CA MET A 1 21.79 5.51 28.49
C MET A 1 20.99 5.67 27.21
N ALA A 2 21.56 5.28 26.07
CA ALA A 2 20.87 5.35 24.79
C ALA A 2 19.87 4.19 24.70
N ASP A 3 18.67 4.50 24.23
CA ASP A 3 17.61 3.52 23.94
C ASP A 3 18.15 2.49 22.91
N PRO A 4 18.15 1.18 23.20
CA PRO A 4 18.63 0.16 22.29
C PRO A 4 17.62 -0.19 21.18
N ALA A 5 16.61 0.66 20.94
CA ALA A 5 15.68 0.50 19.82
C ALA A 5 16.46 0.22 18.53
N LEU A 6 16.27 -1.00 18.01
CA LEU A 6 16.83 -1.48 16.75
C LEU A 6 16.58 -0.40 15.69
N HIS A 7 17.63 0.34 15.31
CA HIS A 7 17.52 1.37 14.29
C HIS A 7 17.32 0.70 12.93
N HIS A 8 16.07 0.39 12.61
CA HIS A 8 15.69 0.08 11.24
C HIS A 8 15.93 1.34 10.41
N GLN A 9 16.93 1.30 9.53
CA GLN A 9 17.21 2.40 8.62
C GLN A 9 16.03 2.56 7.66
N ILE A 10 15.34 3.69 7.77
CA ILE A 10 14.35 4.12 6.78
C ILE A 10 15.11 4.57 5.54
N GLN A 11 14.76 4.00 4.38
CA GLN A 11 15.33 4.38 3.10
C GLN A 11 14.21 4.85 2.16
N PRO A 12 14.26 6.10 1.64
CA PRO A 12 13.30 6.55 0.64
C PRO A 12 13.37 5.72 -0.64
N ILE A 13 12.23 5.40 -1.23
CA ILE A 13 12.16 4.83 -2.59
C ILE A 13 12.52 5.96 -3.57
N LYS A 14 13.74 5.91 -4.12
CA LYS A 14 14.24 6.92 -5.08
C LYS A 14 14.05 6.52 -6.54
N GLU A 15 13.98 5.22 -6.81
CA GLU A 15 13.81 4.69 -8.15
C GLU A 15 12.45 3.99 -8.25
N ILE A 16 11.66 4.44 -9.23
CA ILE A 16 10.36 3.86 -9.54
C ILE A 16 10.32 3.50 -11.03
N ALA A 17 9.46 2.56 -11.37
CA ALA A 17 9.00 2.35 -12.73
C ALA A 17 7.52 2.74 -12.82
N ILE A 18 7.10 3.19 -14.00
CA ILE A 18 5.69 3.46 -14.31
C ILE A 18 5.24 2.40 -15.31
N ASP A 19 4.23 1.60 -14.94
CA ASP A 19 3.81 0.46 -15.74
C ASP A 19 2.96 0.88 -16.95
N TYR A 20 2.16 1.95 -16.81
CA TYR A 20 1.33 2.51 -17.88
C TYR A 20 1.02 4.00 -17.66
N THR A 21 0.68 4.70 -18.74
CA THR A 21 0.31 6.13 -18.78
C THR A 21 1.30 7.04 -18.01
N PRO A 22 2.59 7.07 -18.38
CA PRO A 22 3.60 7.87 -17.67
C PRO A 22 3.28 9.36 -17.58
N GLU A 23 2.54 9.91 -18.53
CA GLU A 23 2.06 11.30 -18.53
C GLU A 23 1.03 11.62 -17.43
N ALA A 24 0.47 10.60 -16.77
CA ALA A 24 -0.43 10.74 -15.62
C ALA A 24 0.27 10.42 -14.28
N CYS A 25 1.59 10.17 -14.29
CA CYS A 25 2.40 9.97 -13.10
C CYS A 25 3.55 10.98 -13.07
N THR A 26 3.61 11.82 -12.03
CA THR A 26 4.73 12.74 -11.81
C THR A 26 5.54 12.29 -10.60
N HIS A 27 6.88 12.31 -10.74
CA HIS A 27 7.80 12.00 -9.66
C HIS A 27 8.72 13.22 -9.46
N CYS A 28 8.67 13.81 -8.26
CA CYS A 28 9.55 14.90 -7.87
C CYS A 28 10.50 14.42 -6.77
N PRO A 29 11.74 14.03 -7.12
CA PRO A 29 12.72 13.54 -6.14
C PRO A 29 13.14 14.59 -5.12
N VAL A 30 13.01 15.89 -5.44
CA VAL A 30 13.39 16.99 -4.54
C VAL A 30 12.44 17.10 -3.34
N SER A 31 11.14 16.94 -3.58
CA SER A 31 10.12 16.94 -2.53
C SER A 31 9.74 15.54 -2.04
N ASN A 32 10.40 14.48 -2.54
CA ASN A 32 10.05 13.07 -2.29
C ASN A 32 8.56 12.76 -2.54
N SER A 33 7.98 13.33 -3.59
CA SER A 33 6.55 13.18 -3.90
C SER A 33 6.32 12.49 -5.23
N ILE A 34 5.39 11.54 -5.24
CA ILE A 34 4.85 10.94 -6.46
C ILE A 34 3.37 11.27 -6.51
N THR A 35 2.86 11.68 -7.67
CA THR A 35 1.45 12.01 -7.87
C THR A 35 0.90 11.26 -9.07
N LEU A 36 -0.20 10.53 -8.85
CA LEU A 36 -0.99 9.90 -9.89
C LEU A 36 -2.23 10.73 -10.19
N THR A 37 -2.55 10.87 -11.47
CA THR A 37 -3.74 11.57 -11.96
C THR A 37 -4.66 10.56 -12.63
N PHE A 38 -5.96 10.65 -12.33
CA PHE A 38 -6.99 9.95 -13.09
C PHE A 38 -7.81 10.98 -13.87
N ASP A 39 -7.88 10.82 -15.20
CA ASP A 39 -8.71 11.65 -16.07
C ASP A 39 -9.14 10.87 -17.34
N HIS A 40 -9.45 11.56 -18.44
CA HIS A 40 -9.86 10.96 -19.71
C HIS A 40 -8.81 10.02 -20.32
N ARG A 41 -7.54 10.10 -19.87
CA ARG A 41 -6.46 9.18 -20.27
C ARG A 41 -6.51 7.84 -19.52
N GLY A 42 -7.34 7.75 -18.48
CA GLY A 42 -7.30 6.70 -17.47
C GLY A 42 -6.46 7.11 -16.26
N GLY A 43 -6.03 6.11 -15.50
CA GLY A 43 -5.06 6.29 -14.42
C GLY A 43 -3.63 6.00 -14.88
N ALA A 44 -2.73 5.90 -13.90
CA ALA A 44 -1.37 5.39 -14.05
C ALA A 44 -1.07 4.50 -12.84
N ARG A 45 0.02 3.72 -12.93
CA ARG A 45 0.54 2.93 -11.81
C ARG A 45 2.04 3.04 -11.75
N TRP A 46 2.58 3.37 -10.58
CA TRP A 46 4.00 3.27 -10.34
C TRP A 46 4.31 2.09 -9.43
N ARG A 47 5.57 1.66 -9.45
CA ARG A 47 6.07 0.62 -8.55
C ARG A 47 7.54 0.77 -8.23
N SER A 48 7.98 0.13 -7.16
CA SER A 48 9.41 -0.07 -6.90
C SER A 48 10.08 -0.85 -8.03
N THR A 49 11.36 -0.55 -8.30
CA THR A 49 12.14 -1.28 -9.31
C THR A 49 12.55 -2.67 -8.80
N THR A 50 12.81 -2.78 -7.50
CA THR A 50 13.18 -4.01 -6.79
C THR A 50 12.01 -4.64 -6.05
N ARG A 51 12.15 -5.93 -5.76
CA ARG A 51 11.26 -6.67 -4.85
C ARG A 51 11.89 -6.74 -3.46
N PHE A 52 11.05 -6.87 -2.45
CA PHE A 52 11.40 -6.99 -1.05
C PHE A 52 10.80 -8.26 -0.49
N LEU A 53 11.49 -8.90 0.45
CA LEU A 53 10.96 -10.01 1.24
C LEU A 53 10.87 -9.53 2.68
N TYR A 54 9.64 -9.35 3.17
CA TYR A 54 9.35 -8.69 4.44
C TYR A 54 9.80 -7.22 4.49
N GLY A 55 9.45 -6.53 5.57
CA GLY A 55 9.83 -5.15 5.83
C GLY A 55 8.66 -4.29 6.30
N THR A 56 8.96 -3.02 6.50
CA THR A 56 7.97 -1.99 6.81
C THR A 56 7.92 -1.00 5.66
N PHE A 57 6.76 -0.84 5.06
CA PHE A 57 6.52 0.02 3.89
C PHE A 57 5.54 1.11 4.31
N THR A 58 5.93 2.36 4.14
CA THR A 58 5.16 3.52 4.62
C THR A 58 5.07 4.56 3.52
N SER A 59 3.90 5.18 3.39
CA SER A 59 3.70 6.36 2.56
C SER A 59 2.81 7.36 3.27
N LEU A 60 3.10 8.64 3.06
CA LEU A 60 2.15 9.72 3.34
C LEU A 60 1.25 9.86 2.12
N ILE A 61 -0.06 9.66 2.29
CA ILE A 61 -1.03 9.69 1.20
C ILE A 61 -2.08 10.77 1.49
N GLN A 62 -2.31 11.62 0.49
CA GLN A 62 -3.47 12.50 0.41
C GLN A 62 -4.28 12.10 -0.83
N CYS A 63 -5.51 11.65 -0.63
CA CYS A 63 -6.38 11.19 -1.72
C CYS A 63 -6.98 12.36 -2.53
N PRO A 64 -7.52 12.10 -3.73
CA PRO A 64 -8.09 13.15 -4.58
C PRO A 64 -9.25 13.90 -3.91
N LYS A 65 -9.32 15.21 -4.15
CA LYS A 65 -10.46 16.06 -3.76
C LYS A 65 -11.65 15.86 -4.71
N GLY A 66 -12.83 16.34 -4.31
CA GLY A 66 -14.05 16.28 -5.12
C GLY A 66 -14.79 14.94 -5.02
N ASN A 67 -15.65 14.67 -6.00
CA ASN A 67 -16.41 13.42 -6.10
C ASN A 67 -15.53 12.34 -6.73
N THR A 68 -15.12 11.35 -5.93
CA THR A 68 -14.26 10.23 -6.30
C THR A 68 -15.03 8.93 -6.53
N SER A 69 -16.36 8.96 -6.58
CA SER A 69 -17.19 7.76 -6.70
C SER A 69 -16.80 6.93 -7.93
N GLY A 70 -16.55 5.64 -7.71
CA GLY A 70 -16.13 4.69 -8.76
C GLY A 70 -14.62 4.57 -8.94
N LEU A 71 -13.81 5.45 -8.33
CA LEU A 71 -12.36 5.33 -8.32
C LEU A 71 -11.89 4.40 -7.18
N ASN A 72 -10.80 3.69 -7.44
CA ASN A 72 -9.98 3.02 -6.43
C ASN A 72 -8.57 3.63 -6.53
N PHE A 73 -8.11 4.20 -5.43
CA PHE A 73 -6.73 4.63 -5.24
C PHE A 73 -6.18 3.79 -4.09
N ASN A 74 -4.91 3.38 -4.17
CA ASN A 74 -4.38 2.34 -3.29
C ASN A 74 -2.89 2.51 -3.04
N ILE A 75 -2.41 1.79 -2.03
CA ILE A 75 -1.00 1.42 -1.88
C ILE A 75 -0.97 -0.05 -1.51
N TYR A 76 -0.16 -0.83 -2.21
CA TYR A 76 -0.14 -2.27 -1.99
C TYR A 76 1.22 -2.90 -2.26
N LEU A 77 1.40 -4.10 -1.73
CA LEU A 77 2.53 -4.98 -2.03
C LEU A 77 2.01 -6.11 -2.91
N SER A 78 2.68 -6.43 -4.01
CA SER A 78 2.34 -7.61 -4.82
C SER A 78 3.58 -8.32 -5.35
N SER A 79 3.58 -9.65 -5.36
CA SER A 79 4.70 -10.45 -5.89
C SER A 79 4.89 -10.22 -7.39
N LEU A 80 3.78 -10.17 -8.12
CA LEU A 80 3.70 -9.76 -9.51
C LEU A 80 2.26 -9.38 -9.84
N GLU A 81 2.03 -8.09 -10.02
CA GLU A 81 0.78 -7.55 -10.52
C GLU A 81 0.34 -8.22 -11.84
N GLY A 82 -0.92 -8.67 -11.87
CA GLY A 82 -1.51 -9.39 -13.01
C GLY A 82 -1.23 -10.90 -13.07
N ASP A 83 -0.39 -11.44 -12.17
CA ASP A 83 -0.28 -12.90 -11.99
C ASP A 83 -1.59 -13.43 -11.36
N LYS A 84 -1.93 -14.69 -11.61
CA LYS A 84 -3.12 -15.34 -11.02
C LYS A 84 -2.84 -16.01 -9.68
N SER A 85 -1.56 -16.17 -9.33
CA SER A 85 -1.10 -16.82 -8.11
C SER A 85 -0.33 -15.83 -7.24
N GLN A 86 -0.59 -14.53 -7.39
CA GLN A 86 0.13 -13.50 -6.67
C GLN A 86 -0.14 -13.56 -5.17
N ASP A 87 0.90 -13.16 -4.45
CA ASP A 87 0.86 -12.84 -3.03
C ASP A 87 0.74 -11.32 -2.96
N GLU A 88 -0.21 -10.80 -2.17
CA GLU A 88 -0.56 -9.37 -2.20
C GLU A 88 -1.09 -8.86 -0.85
N ILE A 89 -0.85 -7.58 -0.52
CA ILE A 89 -1.20 -6.94 0.75
C ILE A 89 -1.63 -5.50 0.48
N ASP A 90 -2.87 -5.15 0.85
CA ASP A 90 -3.55 -3.99 0.26
C ASP A 90 -4.02 -2.96 1.29
N PHE A 91 -3.89 -1.69 0.91
CA PHE A 91 -4.80 -0.61 1.31
C PHE A 91 -5.50 -0.10 0.05
N GLU A 92 -6.84 -0.16 0.03
CA GLU A 92 -7.67 0.33 -1.07
C GLU A 92 -8.68 1.35 -0.54
N PHE A 93 -8.62 2.58 -1.05
CA PHE A 93 -9.60 3.61 -0.74
C PHE A 93 -10.72 3.54 -1.78
N LEU A 94 -11.92 3.21 -1.31
CA LEU A 94 -13.10 3.07 -2.15
C LEU A 94 -13.73 4.45 -2.35
N GLY A 95 -13.49 5.10 -3.48
CA GLY A 95 -13.77 6.53 -3.69
C GLY A 95 -15.24 6.97 -3.55
N LYS A 96 -16.19 6.03 -3.38
CA LYS A 96 -17.57 6.34 -2.98
C LYS A 96 -17.65 6.89 -1.56
N ASP A 97 -16.77 6.46 -0.66
CA ASP A 97 -16.69 6.91 0.73
C ASP A 97 -15.22 7.10 1.12
N LYS A 98 -14.82 8.36 1.25
CA LYS A 98 -13.43 8.74 1.60
C LYS A 98 -13.15 8.71 3.09
N THR A 99 -14.13 8.31 3.92
CA THR A 99 -13.96 8.19 5.36
C THR A 99 -13.62 6.76 5.79
N ILE A 100 -13.48 5.86 4.83
CA ILE A 100 -13.12 4.45 5.04
C ILE A 100 -11.92 4.05 4.19
N VAL A 101 -11.27 2.96 4.60
CA VAL A 101 -10.28 2.24 3.78
C VAL A 101 -10.53 0.73 3.87
N GLN A 102 -10.40 0.03 2.75
CA GLN A 102 -10.41 -1.42 2.71
C GLN A 102 -8.98 -1.94 2.84
N THR A 103 -8.81 -3.03 3.59
CA THR A 103 -7.58 -3.81 3.59
C THR A 103 -7.87 -5.21 3.10
N ASN A 104 -6.93 -5.82 2.38
CA ASN A 104 -7.02 -7.20 1.93
C ASN A 104 -5.63 -7.83 1.88
N TYR A 105 -5.58 -9.15 1.74
CA TYR A 105 -4.35 -9.83 1.39
C TYR A 105 -4.62 -11.14 0.66
N TYR A 106 -3.75 -11.45 -0.30
CA TYR A 106 -3.81 -12.63 -1.14
C TYR A 106 -2.66 -13.58 -0.82
N THR A 107 -2.97 -14.88 -0.88
CA THR A 107 -2.00 -15.96 -0.77
C THR A 107 -2.21 -16.90 -1.94
N THR A 108 -1.19 -17.08 -2.79
CA THR A 108 -1.28 -17.92 -4.00
C THR A 108 -2.52 -17.60 -4.84
N GLY A 109 -2.79 -16.32 -5.08
CA GLY A 109 -3.93 -15.83 -5.86
C GLY A 109 -5.29 -15.85 -5.14
N THR A 110 -5.35 -16.37 -3.92
CA THR A 110 -6.60 -16.43 -3.15
C THR A 110 -6.67 -15.26 -2.17
N GLY A 111 -7.60 -14.34 -2.40
CA GLY A 111 -7.98 -13.24 -1.50
C GLY A 111 -9.20 -13.57 -0.65
N ASN A 112 -10.26 -12.75 -0.75
CA ASN A 112 -11.51 -12.82 0.02
C ASN A 112 -11.32 -12.59 1.53
N ARG A 113 -10.48 -11.63 1.89
CA ARG A 113 -10.15 -11.28 3.27
C ARG A 113 -10.33 -9.79 3.52
N GLU A 114 -11.27 -9.18 2.82
CA GLU A 114 -11.56 -7.76 2.87
C GLU A 114 -12.00 -7.37 4.29
N GLN A 115 -11.48 -6.25 4.79
CA GLN A 115 -11.95 -5.61 6.01
C GLN A 115 -12.01 -4.09 5.77
N ILE A 116 -13.14 -3.49 6.12
CA ILE A 116 -13.38 -2.05 6.07
C ILE A 116 -13.02 -1.44 7.42
N HIS A 117 -12.28 -0.34 7.39
CA HIS A 117 -11.86 0.42 8.57
C HIS A 117 -12.34 1.87 8.44
N ASP A 118 -12.96 2.38 9.48
CA ASP A 118 -13.26 3.81 9.60
C ASP A 118 -11.96 4.58 9.86
N LEU A 119 -11.70 5.61 9.04
CA LEU A 119 -10.52 6.45 9.18
C LEU A 119 -10.66 7.46 10.33
N GLY A 120 -11.90 7.93 10.58
CA GLY A 120 -12.15 9.05 11.49
C GLY A 120 -11.76 10.42 10.90
N PHE A 121 -11.40 10.46 9.62
CA PHE A 121 -11.10 11.65 8.82
C PHE A 121 -11.47 11.39 7.35
N ASP A 122 -11.53 12.44 6.52
CA ASP A 122 -11.63 12.29 5.06
C ASP A 122 -10.21 12.14 4.49
N CYS A 123 -9.91 11.03 3.80
CA CYS A 123 -8.57 10.73 3.30
C CYS A 123 -8.03 11.74 2.27
N SER A 124 -8.86 12.65 1.76
CA SER A 124 -8.43 13.75 0.90
C SER A 124 -8.03 15.01 1.68
N ASP A 125 -8.25 15.07 3.00
CA ASP A 125 -7.98 16.24 3.84
C ASP A 125 -6.59 16.27 4.46
N GLY A 126 -5.59 16.44 3.59
CA GLY A 126 -4.19 16.44 3.98
C GLY A 126 -3.56 15.05 3.91
N PHE A 127 -2.30 14.97 4.30
CA PHE A 127 -1.53 13.74 4.26
C PHE A 127 -1.71 12.95 5.56
N HIS A 128 -2.02 11.67 5.42
CA HIS A 128 -2.05 10.70 6.52
C HIS A 128 -1.04 9.58 6.26
N GLU A 129 -0.54 8.98 7.33
CA GLU A 129 0.46 7.90 7.25
C GLU A 129 -0.22 6.54 7.13
N TYR A 130 0.13 5.80 6.08
CA TYR A 130 -0.33 4.43 5.87
C TYR A 130 0.89 3.51 5.80
N THR A 131 0.92 2.52 6.69
CA THR A 131 2.05 1.62 6.84
C THR A 131 1.61 0.16 6.80
N ILE A 132 2.31 -0.63 5.98
CA ILE A 132 2.24 -2.09 5.98
C ILE A 132 3.51 -2.61 6.65
N LYS A 133 3.34 -3.34 7.76
CA LYS A 133 4.43 -4.13 8.37
C LYS A 133 4.23 -5.58 7.99
N TRP A 134 5.11 -6.10 7.14
CA TRP A 134 5.07 -7.47 6.69
C TRP A 134 6.24 -8.24 7.29
N ASN A 135 5.91 -9.16 8.19
CA ASN A 135 6.84 -10.07 8.87
C ASN A 135 6.57 -11.53 8.46
N PRO A 136 7.50 -12.47 8.74
CA PRO A 136 7.31 -13.89 8.40
C PRO A 136 6.00 -14.51 8.91
N ASP A 137 5.55 -14.09 10.09
CA ASP A 137 4.40 -14.70 10.77
C ASP A 137 3.23 -13.74 10.95
N SER A 138 3.35 -12.49 10.51
CA SER A 138 2.25 -11.51 10.62
C SER A 138 2.32 -10.38 9.61
N ILE A 139 1.15 -9.82 9.33
CA ILE A 139 0.98 -8.57 8.59
C ILE A 139 0.20 -7.60 9.49
N GLU A 140 0.70 -6.38 9.64
CA GLU A 140 -0.01 -5.29 10.32
C GLU A 140 -0.24 -4.13 9.36
N TRP A 141 -1.46 -3.60 9.41
CA TRP A 141 -1.84 -2.35 8.76
C TRP A 141 -1.94 -1.28 9.84
N VAL A 142 -1.27 -0.16 9.61
CA VAL A 142 -1.17 0.94 10.57
C VAL A 142 -1.58 2.23 9.85
N ILE A 143 -2.43 3.02 10.52
CA ILE A 143 -2.87 4.34 10.06
C ILE A 143 -2.55 5.35 11.16
N ASP A 144 -1.80 6.39 10.83
CA ASP A 144 -1.33 7.44 11.77
C ASP A 144 -0.77 6.86 13.08
N GLY A 145 0.11 5.86 12.95
CA GLY A 145 0.76 5.17 14.07
C GLY A 145 -0.11 4.16 14.84
N LYS A 146 -1.40 3.99 14.51
CA LYS A 146 -2.30 3.01 15.15
C LYS A 146 -2.50 1.77 14.30
N VAL A 147 -2.26 0.59 14.86
CA VAL A 147 -2.56 -0.69 14.20
C VAL A 147 -4.09 -0.82 14.07
N VAL A 148 -4.58 -0.85 12.84
CA VAL A 148 -6.02 -1.03 12.54
C VAL A 148 -6.36 -2.49 12.22
N ARG A 149 -5.37 -3.25 11.74
CA ARG A 149 -5.53 -4.68 11.44
C ARG A 149 -4.24 -5.43 11.69
N LYS A 150 -4.37 -6.65 12.20
CA LYS A 150 -3.29 -7.65 12.25
C LYS A 150 -3.80 -8.97 11.70
N ALA A 151 -3.05 -9.57 10.77
CA ALA A 151 -3.26 -10.92 10.30
C ALA A 151 -2.07 -11.78 10.75
N GLU A 152 -2.34 -12.88 11.44
CA GLU A 152 -1.32 -13.81 11.90
C GLU A 152 -1.34 -15.09 11.05
N LYS A 153 -0.16 -15.68 10.87
CA LYS A 153 -0.03 -16.99 10.25
C LYS A 153 -0.68 -18.04 11.16
N LYS A 154 -1.68 -18.76 10.64
CA LYS A 154 -2.25 -19.91 11.33
C LYS A 154 -1.33 -21.12 11.19
N GLU A 155 -1.10 -21.85 12.27
CA GLU A 155 -0.37 -23.13 12.22
C GLU A 155 -1.03 -24.08 11.21
N GLY A 156 -0.22 -24.77 10.40
CA GLY A 156 -0.70 -25.72 9.39
C GLY A 156 -1.07 -25.13 8.02
N TYR A 157 -1.00 -23.80 7.83
CA TYR A 157 -1.19 -23.14 6.54
C TYR A 157 0.13 -22.59 5.98
N SER A 158 0.32 -22.68 4.66
CA SER A 158 1.37 -21.93 3.94
C SER A 158 1.15 -20.43 4.20
N GLY A 159 2.23 -19.70 4.51
CA GLY A 159 2.20 -18.36 5.13
C GLY A 159 1.42 -17.27 4.40
N ALA A 160 1.29 -16.11 5.07
CA ALA A 160 0.43 -15.00 4.64
C ALA A 160 0.92 -14.21 3.40
N CYS A 161 2.13 -14.49 2.90
CA CYS A 161 2.73 -13.99 1.66
C CYS A 161 4.15 -14.59 1.65
N LEU A 162 4.46 -15.52 0.74
CA LEU A 162 5.75 -16.23 0.74
C LEU A 162 6.73 -15.71 -0.33
N HIS A 163 6.26 -14.89 -1.27
CA HIS A 163 7.08 -14.37 -2.36
C HIS A 163 7.49 -12.92 -2.16
N CYS A 164 8.68 -12.56 -2.67
CA CYS A 164 9.14 -11.17 -2.65
C CYS A 164 8.18 -10.26 -3.42
N CYS A 165 7.77 -9.14 -2.83
CA CYS A 165 6.79 -8.21 -3.37
C CYS A 165 7.42 -6.89 -3.81
N ARG A 166 6.85 -6.24 -4.83
CA ARG A 166 7.10 -4.82 -5.13
C ARG A 166 6.05 -3.97 -4.44
N VAL A 167 6.41 -2.72 -4.14
CA VAL A 167 5.44 -1.68 -3.73
C VAL A 167 4.81 -1.12 -4.99
N PHE A 168 3.48 -0.97 -4.98
CA PHE A 168 2.68 -0.37 -6.02
C PHE A 168 1.78 0.74 -5.45
N LEU A 169 1.46 1.71 -6.29
CA LEU A 169 0.45 2.75 -6.09
C LEU A 169 -0.14 3.14 -7.46
#